data_AF-A0A7X3BZG6-F1
#
_entry.id   AF-A0A7X3BZG6-F1
#
_cell.length_a   1.000
_cell.length_b   1.000
_cell.length_c   1.000
_cell.angle_alpha   90.00
_cell.angle_beta   90.00
_cell.angle_gamma   90.00
#
_symmetry.space_group_name_H-M   'P 1'
#
loop_
_entity.id
_entity.type
_entity.pdbx_description
1 polymer ?
#
loop_
_entity_poly.entity_id
_entity_poly.type
_entity_poly.pdbx_seq_one_letter_code
_entity_poly.pdbx_strand_id
1 'polypeptide(L)'
;KLAHLQKGEFGLLLPESLRSQEAELKKVFEERLNYYGKSSEDKDAPLEYEMRAIVSYLPTGQKRFVYNNGESPVSIQYLTDPILVVFTPTSTG
;
A
#
# COMPACT_ATOMS: atom_id res chain seq x y z
N LYS A 1 6.47 -12.34 -5.48
CA LYS A 1 6.28 -12.01 -4.04
C LYS A 1 4.96 -11.26 -3.81
N LEU A 2 4.69 -10.17 -4.54
CA LEU A 2 3.44 -9.39 -4.42
C LEU A 2 2.14 -10.15 -4.74
N ALA A 3 2.19 -11.26 -5.48
CA ALA A 3 1.01 -12.07 -5.80
C ALA A 3 0.49 -12.95 -4.64
N HIS A 4 1.27 -13.08 -3.56
CA HIS A 4 0.96 -13.92 -2.40
C HIS A 4 1.38 -13.21 -1.10
N LEU A 5 0.73 -12.09 -0.80
CA LEU A 5 0.92 -11.37 0.47
C LEU A 5 0.26 -12.13 1.62
N GLN A 6 0.97 -12.28 2.74
CA GLN A 6 0.44 -12.92 3.95
C GLN A 6 -0.41 -11.96 4.79
N LYS A 7 -1.10 -12.48 5.81
CA LYS A 7 -1.76 -11.64 6.83
C LYS A 7 -0.72 -10.70 7.44
N GLY A 8 -1.03 -9.41 7.48
CA GLY A 8 -0.09 -8.37 7.93
C GLY A 8 0.91 -7.90 6.88
N GLU A 9 0.94 -8.45 5.67
CA GLU A 9 1.82 -7.97 4.60
C GLU A 9 1.06 -7.13 3.56
N PHE A 10 1.68 -6.05 3.11
CA PHE A 10 1.18 -5.26 1.98
C PHE A 10 2.30 -5.00 0.97
N GLY A 11 1.95 -4.82 -0.29
CA GLY A 11 2.89 -4.40 -1.33
C GLY A 11 3.09 -2.89 -1.30
N LEU A 12 4.35 -2.42 -1.30
CA LEU A 12 4.69 -1.01 -1.45
C LEU A 12 5.48 -0.83 -2.75
N LEU A 13 4.82 -0.35 -3.80
CA LEU A 13 5.45 -0.13 -5.10
C LEU A 13 5.92 1.32 -5.19
N LEU A 14 7.24 1.51 -5.20
CA LEU A 14 7.87 2.82 -5.25
C LEU A 14 8.39 3.11 -6.67
N PRO A 15 8.22 4.33 -7.21
CA PRO A 15 9.02 4.78 -8.33
C PRO A 15 10.53 4.66 -8.02
N GLU A 16 11.34 4.28 -9.00
CA GLU A 16 12.79 4.13 -8.81
C GLU A 16 13.47 5.42 -8.30
N SER A 17 12.92 6.59 -8.64
CA SER A 17 13.38 7.89 -8.15
C SER A 17 13.31 8.03 -6.62
N LEU A 18 12.48 7.23 -5.94
CA LEU A 18 12.31 7.24 -4.49
C LEU A 18 13.10 6.14 -3.77
N ARG A 19 13.96 5.39 -4.47
CA ARG A 19 14.74 4.28 -3.89
C ARG A 19 15.58 4.72 -2.68
N SER A 20 16.16 5.92 -2.72
CA SER A 20 16.94 6.47 -1.60
C SER A 20 16.11 6.77 -0.34
N GLN A 21 14.79 6.90 -0.48
CA GLN A 21 13.84 7.20 0.61
C GLN A 21 13.11 5.96 1.12
N GLU A 22 13.47 4.75 0.65
CA GLU A 22 12.74 3.52 0.98
C GLU A 22 12.53 3.35 2.49
N ALA A 23 13.57 3.50 3.29
CA ALA A 23 13.50 3.23 4.73
C ALA A 23 12.48 4.14 5.43
N GLU A 24 12.44 5.42 5.06
CA GLU A 24 11.51 6.40 5.60
C GLU A 24 10.09 6.12 5.11
N LEU A 25 9.90 5.93 3.80
CA LEU A 25 8.58 5.68 3.22
C LEU A 25 8.00 4.37 3.77
N LYS A 26 8.80 3.31 3.84
CA LYS A 26 8.41 2.03 4.43
C LYS A 26 7.89 2.22 5.85
N LYS A 27 8.66 2.92 6.70
CA LYS A 27 8.27 3.20 8.09
C LYS A 27 6.94 3.95 8.17
N VAL A 28 6.79 5.04 7.41
CA VAL A 28 5.57 5.86 7.41
C VAL A 28 4.34 5.04 6.99
N PHE A 29 4.45 4.22 5.95
CA PHE A 29 3.35 3.38 5.51
C PHE A 29 3.04 2.25 6.48
N GLU A 30 4.04 1.56 7.05
CA GLU A 30 3.83 0.53 8.07
C GLU A 30 3.12 1.11 9.31
N GLU A 31 3.60 2.23 9.84
CA GLU A 31 2.99 2.91 11.00
C GLU A 31 1.55 3.34 10.71
N ARG A 32 1.30 3.91 9.53
CA ARG A 32 -0.03 4.40 9.17
C ARG A 32 -1.03 3.27 8.92
N LEU A 33 -0.55 2.12 8.45
CA LEU A 33 -1.40 0.98 8.12
C LEU A 33 -1.62 0.02 9.29
N ASN A 34 -0.89 0.16 10.41
CA ASN A 34 -1.13 -0.60 11.64
C ASN A 34 -2.58 -0.50 12.17
N TYR A 35 -3.36 0.49 11.73
CA TYR A 35 -4.80 0.52 11.96
C TYR A 35 -5.50 -0.79 11.54
N TYR A 36 -5.12 -1.38 10.40
CA TYR A 36 -5.68 -2.65 9.92
C TYR A 36 -5.23 -3.87 10.74
N GLY A 37 -4.21 -3.72 11.58
CA GLY A 37 -3.71 -4.76 12.47
C GLY A 37 -4.42 -4.83 13.82
N LYS A 38 -5.40 -3.94 14.08
CA LYS A 38 -6.14 -3.90 15.35
C LYS A 38 -7.17 -5.03 15.44
N SER A 39 -7.47 -5.45 16.68
CA SER A 39 -8.49 -6.48 16.94
C SER A 39 -9.94 -6.03 16.68
N SER A 40 -10.18 -4.72 16.68
CA SER A 40 -11.48 -4.11 16.38
C SER A 40 -11.29 -2.67 15.88
N GLU A 41 -12.38 -2.04 15.42
CA GLU A 41 -12.40 -0.63 15.01
C GLU A 41 -12.30 0.34 16.21
N ASP A 42 -12.32 -0.17 17.44
CA ASP A 42 -12.21 0.67 18.63
C ASP A 42 -10.87 1.42 18.65
N LYS A 43 -10.91 2.69 19.05
CA LYS A 43 -9.71 3.54 19.08
C LYS A 43 -8.61 2.96 19.96
N ASP A 44 -8.99 2.28 21.03
CA ASP A 44 -8.10 1.69 22.03
C ASP A 44 -7.94 0.18 21.86
N ALA A 45 -8.44 -0.40 20.75
CA ALA A 45 -8.25 -1.81 20.45
C ALA A 45 -6.75 -2.16 20.39
N PRO A 46 -6.32 -3.27 21.04
CA PRO A 46 -4.95 -3.72 20.94
C PRO A 46 -4.59 -4.11 19.50
N LEU A 47 -3.30 -3.98 19.19
CA LEU A 47 -2.75 -4.44 17.92
C LEU A 47 -2.59 -5.97 17.98
N GLU A 48 -3.26 -6.71 17.09
CA GLU A 48 -3.08 -8.16 16.93
C GLU A 48 -1.81 -8.49 16.14
N TYR A 49 -1.48 -7.66 15.14
CA TYR A 49 -0.30 -7.82 14.30
C TYR A 49 0.13 -6.48 13.70
N GLU A 50 1.43 -6.35 13.42
CA GLU A 50 1.99 -5.18 12.73
C GLU A 50 1.89 -5.35 11.21
N MET A 51 1.64 -4.26 10.50
CA MET A 51 1.72 -4.24 9.05
C MET A 51 3.18 -4.18 8.59
N ARG A 52 3.52 -4.97 7.58
CA ARG A 52 4.87 -5.11 7.02
C ARG A 52 4.84 -4.89 5.52
N ALA A 53 5.68 -3.98 5.03
CA ALA A 53 5.77 -3.68 3.61
C ALA A 53 6.69 -4.67 2.88
N ILE A 54 6.21 -5.21 1.77
CA ILE A 54 6.99 -5.88 0.74
C ILE A 54 7.25 -4.86 -0.38
N VAL A 55 8.45 -4.28 -0.37
CA VAL A 55 8.84 -3.23 -1.31
C VAL A 55 9.17 -3.81 -2.68
N SER A 56 8.76 -3.11 -3.73
CA SER A 56 9.21 -3.33 -5.11
C SER A 56 9.28 -2.00 -5.84
N TYR A 57 10.12 -1.93 -6.87
CA TYR A 57 10.32 -0.69 -7.61
C TYR A 57 9.71 -0.75 -9.00
N LEU A 58 9.24 0.41 -9.44
CA LEU A 58 8.70 0.61 -10.78
C LEU A 58 9.53 1.68 -11.51
N PRO A 59 9.72 1.57 -12.84
CA PRO A 59 10.44 2.59 -13.58
C PRO A 59 9.81 3.97 -13.42
N THR A 60 10.67 4.99 -13.32
CA THR A 60 10.30 6.41 -13.26
C THR A 60 9.90 6.94 -14.64
N GLY A 61 9.10 8.01 -14.69
CA GLY A 61 8.61 8.65 -15.90
C GLY A 61 7.45 7.92 -16.57
N GLN A 62 6.85 6.92 -15.90
CA GLN A 62 5.77 6.13 -16.46
C GLN A 62 4.41 6.60 -15.94
N LYS A 63 3.46 6.76 -16.87
CA LYS A 63 2.05 6.95 -16.55
C LYS A 63 1.41 5.62 -16.21
N ARG A 64 0.72 5.54 -15.07
CA ARG A 64 -0.02 4.37 -14.63
C ARG A 64 -1.51 4.66 -14.72
N PHE A 65 -2.22 3.81 -15.44
CA PHE A 65 -3.66 3.87 -15.56
C PHE A 65 -4.30 3.41 -14.25
N VAL A 66 -5.18 4.23 -13.69
CA VAL A 66 -5.96 3.89 -12.50
C VAL A 66 -7.40 3.66 -12.95
N TYR A 67 -7.87 2.42 -12.80
CA TYR A 67 -9.27 2.08 -12.95
C TYR A 67 -9.93 2.11 -11.57
N ASN A 68 -10.80 3.08 -11.36
CA ASN A 68 -11.67 3.12 -10.19
C ASN A 68 -13.08 2.70 -10.65
N ASN A 69 -13.74 1.82 -9.91
CA ASN A 69 -15.09 1.34 -10.22
C ASN A 69 -16.18 2.06 -9.40
N GLY A 70 -15.86 3.22 -8.82
CA GLY A 70 -16.81 4.08 -8.12
C GLY A 70 -17.95 4.63 -9.00
N GLU A 71 -18.83 5.42 -8.39
CA GLU A 71 -20.00 5.98 -9.09
C GLU A 71 -19.60 6.84 -10.30
N SER A 72 -20.32 6.63 -11.40
CA SER A 72 -20.09 7.23 -12.70
C SER A 72 -20.44 8.73 -12.74
N PRO A 73 -19.68 9.57 -13.48
CA PRO A 73 -18.55 9.21 -14.32
C PRO A 73 -17.25 9.12 -13.51
N VAL A 74 -16.59 7.96 -13.57
CA VAL A 74 -15.22 7.85 -13.08
C VAL A 74 -14.31 8.47 -14.13
N SER A 75 -13.74 9.63 -13.83
CA SER A 75 -12.66 10.20 -14.64
C SER A 75 -11.52 9.19 -14.71
N ILE A 76 -11.20 8.70 -15.91
CA ILE A 76 -9.97 7.94 -16.14
C ILE A 76 -8.79 8.81 -15.70
N GLN A 77 -8.00 8.33 -14.74
CA GLN A 77 -6.85 9.05 -14.22
C GLN A 77 -5.57 8.30 -14.53
N TYR A 78 -4.68 8.96 -15.26
CA TYR A 78 -3.28 8.54 -15.38
C TYR A 78 -2.47 9.29 -14.34
N LEU A 79 -1.78 8.55 -13.47
CA LEU A 79 -0.85 9.13 -12.51
C LEU A 79 0.58 8.91 -13.00
N THR A 80 1.39 9.97 -12.96
CA THR A 80 2.82 9.88 -13.23
C THR A 80 3.53 9.52 -11.93
N ASP A 81 4.32 8.45 -11.96
CA ASP A 81 5.15 8.00 -10.83
C ASP A 81 4.42 7.95 -9.47
N PRO A 82 3.22 7.35 -9.37
CA PRO A 82 2.58 7.18 -8.07
C PRO A 82 3.32 6.16 -7.20
N ILE A 83 3.25 6.36 -5.89
CA ILE A 83 3.43 5.27 -4.92
C ILE A 83 2.13 4.45 -4.92
N LEU A 84 2.23 3.14 -5.09
CA LEU A 84 1.07 2.23 -5.05
C LEU A 84 1.16 1.32 -3.83
N VAL A 85 0.08 1.29 -3.05
CA VAL A 85 -0.07 0.38 -1.91
C VAL A 85 -1.04 -0.73 -2.33
N VAL A 86 -0.61 -1.98 -2.21
CA VAL A 86 -1.35 -3.15 -2.71
C VAL A 86 -1.69 -4.07 -1.54
N PHE A 87 -2.98 -4.40 -1.38
CA PHE A 87 -3.48 -5.35 -0.39
C PHE A 87 -4.07 -6.57 -1.07
N THR A 88 -4.06 -7.69 -0.36
CA THR A 88 -4.98 -8.81 -0.65
C THR A 88 -6.09 -8.80 0.40
N PRO A 89 -7.31 -9.28 0.10
CA PRO A 89 -8.38 -9.35 1.10
C PRO A 89 -7.96 -10.06 2.39
N THR A 90 -7.09 -11.08 2.28
CA THR A 90 -6.56 -11.83 3.43
C THR A 90 -5.53 -11.06 4.25
N SER A 91 -4.90 -10.02 3.69
CA SER A 91 -3.83 -9.27 4.36
C SER A 91 -4.31 -8.37 5.52
N THR A 92 -5.58 -7.99 5.52
CA THR A 92 -6.20 -7.07 6.49
C THR A 92 -7.06 -7.74 7.56
N GLY A 93 -7.19 -9.07 7.54
CA GLY A 93 -8.07 -9.81 8.45
C GLY A 93 -9.48 -9.97 7.94
#